data_AF-A0A6A5SL55-F1
#
_entry.id   AF-A0A6A5SL55-F1
#
_cell.length_a   1.000
_cell.length_b   1.000
_cell.length_c   1.000
_cell.angle_alpha   90.00
_cell.angle_beta   90.00
_cell.angle_gamma   90.00
#
_symmetry.space_group_name_H-M   'P 1'
#
loop_
_entity.id
_entity.type
_entity.pdbx_description
1 polymer ?
#
loop_
_entity_poly.entity_id
_entity_poly.type
_entity_poly.pdbx_seq_one_letter_code
_entity_poly.pdbx_strand_id
1 'polypeptide(L)'
;MRDEGVEDGHASVEEKLLVFLYICGNGLSWGNAKYQCGRSLDTVSYHFHQILDSLCRLYPTVVCAPSGEISDAVRLNPKRWPYFSKCVGALDGTHLSVHQPANEQ
;
A
#
# COMPACT_ATOMS: atom_id res chain seq x y z
N MET A 1 -32.78 -12.21 1.94
CA MET A 1 -33.24 -10.80 1.92
C MET A 1 -32.57 -10.12 3.08
N ARG A 2 -31.45 -9.41 2.84
CA ARG A 2 -30.81 -8.60 3.88
C ARG A 2 -31.35 -7.19 3.73
N ASP A 3 -31.85 -6.70 4.84
CA ASP A 3 -32.52 -5.44 5.08
C ASP A 3 -31.78 -4.27 4.41
N GLU A 4 -32.51 -3.49 3.62
CA GLU A 4 -32.07 -2.21 3.07
C GLU A 4 -32.11 -1.16 4.19
N GLY A 5 -31.10 -1.19 5.05
CA GLY A 5 -30.83 -0.13 6.01
C GLY A 5 -30.01 0.98 5.34
N VAL A 6 -30.68 2.04 4.91
CA VAL A 6 -30.05 3.34 4.66
C VAL A 6 -29.51 3.86 5.98
N GLU A 7 -28.24 3.62 6.24
CA GLU A 7 -27.46 4.33 7.26
C GLU A 7 -26.36 5.12 6.56
N ASP A 8 -26.78 6.20 5.90
CA ASP A 8 -25.88 7.25 5.44
C ASP A 8 -25.53 8.12 6.66
N GLY A 9 -24.35 7.91 7.24
CA GLY A 9 -23.89 8.77 8.32
C GLY A 9 -22.57 8.35 8.97
N HIS A 10 -22.48 7.15 9.54
CA HIS A 10 -21.38 6.83 10.47
C HIS A 10 -20.86 5.39 10.28
N ALA A 11 -20.23 5.11 9.13
CA ALA A 11 -19.38 3.92 9.00
C ALA A 11 -18.17 4.04 9.94
N SER A 12 -17.87 2.96 10.66
CA SER A 12 -16.76 2.93 11.62
C SER A 12 -15.41 3.06 10.90
N VAL A 13 -14.36 3.46 11.62
CA VAL A 13 -13.02 3.55 11.04
C VAL A 13 -12.56 2.17 10.56
N GLU A 14 -12.93 1.11 11.28
CA GLU A 14 -12.66 -0.28 10.93
C GLU A 14 -13.36 -0.68 9.63
N GLU A 15 -14.61 -0.28 9.42
CA GLU A 15 -15.33 -0.56 8.17
C GLU A 15 -14.64 0.11 6.97
N LYS A 16 -14.25 1.38 7.13
CA LYS A 16 -13.54 2.12 6.07
C LYS A 16 -12.17 1.51 5.79
N LEU A 17 -11.44 1.11 6.83
CA LEU A 17 -10.15 0.45 6.70
C LEU A 17 -10.29 -0.91 6.02
N LEU A 18 -11.33 -1.68 6.36
CA LEU A 18 -11.62 -2.96 5.71
C LEU A 18 -11.89 -2.77 4.22
N VAL A 19 -12.65 -1.75 3.83
CA VAL A 19 -12.89 -1.39 2.41
C VAL A 19 -11.56 -1.12 1.70
N PHE A 20 -10.70 -0.29 2.29
CA PHE A 20 -9.39 0.04 1.73
C PHE A 20 -8.51 -1.21 1.55
N LEU A 21 -8.36 -2.01 2.61
CA LEU A 21 -7.57 -3.24 2.58
C LEU A 21 -8.13 -4.27 1.62
N TYR A 22 -9.45 -4.37 1.49
CA TYR A 22 -10.09 -5.31 0.56
C TYR A 22 -9.75 -4.98 -0.89
N ILE A 23 -9.82 -3.70 -1.26
CA ILE A 23 -9.50 -3.21 -2.60
C ILE A 23 -8.00 -3.38 -2.89
N CYS A 24 -7.13 -2.89 -1.99
CA CYS A 24 -5.68 -2.96 -2.17
C CYS A 24 -5.12 -4.38 -2.11
N GLY A 25 -5.62 -5.20 -1.17
CA GLY A 25 -5.06 -6.52 -0.88
C GLY A 25 -5.42 -7.59 -1.91
N ASN A 26 -6.56 -7.45 -2.61
CA ASN A 26 -7.00 -8.44 -3.59
C ASN A 26 -6.92 -7.94 -5.04
N GLY A 27 -6.58 -6.66 -5.27
CA GLY A 27 -6.57 -6.05 -6.61
C GLY A 27 -7.95 -6.10 -7.30
N LEU A 28 -9.03 -6.14 -6.52
CA LEU A 28 -10.38 -6.35 -7.03
C LEU A 28 -11.01 -5.06 -7.54
N SER A 29 -11.94 -5.21 -8.49
CA SER A 29 -12.71 -4.10 -9.02
C SER A 29 -13.65 -3.51 -7.95
N TRP A 30 -13.97 -2.22 -8.10
CA TRP A 30 -14.92 -1.50 -7.25
C TRP A 30 -16.28 -2.22 -7.11
N GLY A 31 -16.71 -2.94 -8.14
CA GLY A 31 -17.95 -3.73 -8.13
C GLY A 31 -17.93 -4.89 -7.14
N ASN A 32 -16.78 -5.55 -6.97
CA ASN A 32 -16.64 -6.63 -5.99
C ASN A 32 -16.63 -6.07 -4.56
N ALA A 33 -15.96 -4.94 -4.35
CA ALA A 33 -15.97 -4.25 -3.05
C ALA A 33 -17.39 -3.82 -2.66
N LYS A 34 -18.18 -3.28 -3.60
CA LYS A 34 -19.60 -2.97 -3.41
C LYS A 34 -20.39 -4.17 -2.88
N TYR A 35 -20.27 -5.31 -3.57
CA TYR A 35 -21.01 -6.51 -3.22
C TYR A 35 -20.65 -7.04 -1.83
N GLN A 36 -19.36 -7.04 -1.48
CA GLN A 36 -18.91 -7.54 -0.18
C GLN A 36 -19.24 -6.59 0.98
N CYS A 37 -19.11 -5.29 0.77
CA CYS A 37 -19.37 -4.31 1.82
C CYS A 37 -20.86 -4.00 1.98
N GLY A 38 -21.72 -4.40 1.02
CA GLY A 38 -23.14 -4.09 1.06
C GLY A 38 -23.45 -2.58 0.97
N ARG A 39 -22.51 -1.80 0.45
CA ARG A 39 -22.60 -0.34 0.33
C ARG A 39 -22.73 0.10 -1.13
N SER A 40 -23.13 1.35 -1.37
CA SER A 40 -23.12 1.93 -2.71
C SER A 40 -21.68 2.08 -3.22
N LEU A 41 -21.49 2.17 -4.55
CA LEU A 41 -20.17 2.43 -5.13
C LEU A 41 -19.61 3.78 -4.67
N ASP A 42 -20.48 4.77 -4.52
CA ASP A 42 -20.11 6.11 -4.06
C ASP A 42 -19.59 6.07 -2.62
N THR A 43 -20.27 5.32 -1.74
CA THR A 43 -19.84 5.08 -0.36
C THR A 43 -18.51 4.33 -0.29
N VAL A 44 -18.34 3.27 -1.08
CA VAL A 44 -17.08 2.51 -1.17
C VAL A 44 -15.93 3.40 -1.63
N SER A 45 -16.16 4.20 -2.68
CA SER A 45 -15.18 5.16 -3.19
C SER A 45 -14.82 6.20 -2.14
N TYR A 46 -15.82 6.76 -1.45
CA TYR A 46 -15.62 7.73 -0.39
C TYR A 46 -14.80 7.16 0.77
N HIS A 47 -15.11 5.96 1.23
CA HIS A 47 -14.37 5.29 2.30
C HIS A 47 -12.93 4.98 1.90
N PHE A 48 -12.72 4.49 0.69
CA PHE A 48 -11.38 4.25 0.16
C PHE A 48 -10.53 5.51 0.17
N HIS A 49 -11.05 6.62 -0.37
CA HIS A 49 -10.31 7.88 -0.46
C HIS A 49 -10.09 8.53 0.92
N GLN A 50 -11.02 8.39 1.87
CA GLN A 50 -10.80 8.86 3.24
C GLN A 50 -9.61 8.18 3.91
N ILE A 51 -9.52 6.85 3.80
CA ILE A 51 -8.41 6.09 4.37
C ILE A 51 -7.11 6.39 3.63
N LEU A 52 -7.15 6.46 2.29
CA LEU A 52 -5.99 6.81 1.49
C LEU A 52 -5.41 8.17 1.90
N ASP A 53 -6.24 9.21 2.02
CA ASP A 53 -5.79 10.55 2.43
C ASP A 53 -5.20 10.53 3.86
N SER A 54 -5.84 9.79 4.78
CA SER A 54 -5.33 9.62 6.14
C SER A 54 -3.96 8.93 6.16
N LEU A 55 -3.78 7.89 5.34
CA LEU A 55 -2.51 7.19 5.19
C LEU A 55 -1.45 8.07 4.53
N CYS A 56 -1.80 8.88 3.53
CA CYS A 56 -0.86 9.83 2.92
C CYS A 56 -0.36 10.88 3.93
N ARG A 57 -1.22 11.33 4.86
CA ARG A 57 -0.83 12.24 5.94
C ARG A 57 0.02 11.55 7.00
N LEU A 58 -0.22 10.26 7.26
CA LEU A 58 0.56 9.45 8.19
C LEU A 58 1.92 9.02 7.62
N TYR A 59 1.99 8.82 6.30
CA TYR A 59 3.16 8.35 5.57
C TYR A 59 4.48 9.02 5.99
N PRO A 60 4.62 10.36 6.00
CA PRO A 60 5.89 11.00 6.36
C PRO A 60 6.33 10.77 7.81
N THR A 61 5.40 10.40 8.70
CA THR A 61 5.70 10.10 10.11
C THR A 61 6.16 8.65 10.30
N VAL A 62 5.72 7.75 9.44
CA VAL A 62 5.99 6.30 9.56
C VAL A 62 7.10 5.86 8.60
N VAL A 63 7.20 6.50 7.44
CA VAL A 63 8.16 6.18 6.39
C VAL A 63 9.15 7.33 6.27
N CYS A 64 10.36 7.10 6.77
CA CYS A 64 11.46 8.03 6.64
C CYS A 64 12.20 7.76 5.33
N ALA A 65 12.18 8.69 4.39
CA ALA A 65 13.05 8.59 3.22
C ALA A 65 14.52 8.48 3.67
N PRO A 66 15.33 7.58 3.09
CA PRO A 66 16.73 7.46 3.44
C PRO A 66 17.42 8.80 3.16
N SER A 67 18.45 9.13 3.96
CA SER A 67 19.24 10.36 3.87
C SER A 67 20.02 10.51 2.55
N GLY A 68 19.76 9.66 1.55
CA GLY A 68 20.50 9.59 0.30
C GLY A 68 21.76 8.74 0.38
N GLU A 69 22.08 8.20 1.56
CA GLU A 69 23.33 7.48 1.77
C GLU A 69 23.16 5.98 1.52
N ILE A 70 23.81 5.49 0.47
CA ILE A 70 23.99 4.06 0.23
C ILE A 70 24.97 3.53 1.28
N SER A 71 24.60 2.45 1.98
CA SER A 71 25.48 1.77 2.93
C SER A 71 26.85 1.43 2.34
N ASP A 72 27.90 1.58 3.14
CA ASP A 72 29.27 1.21 2.76
C ASP A 72 29.41 -0.26 2.33
N ALA A 73 28.56 -1.15 2.86
CA ALA A 73 28.53 -2.55 2.45
C ALA A 73 28.17 -2.75 0.96
N VAL A 74 27.44 -1.79 0.37
CA VAL A 74 27.10 -1.78 -1.06
C VAL A 74 28.10 -0.92 -1.83
N ARG A 75 28.44 0.27 -1.30
CA ARG A 75 29.34 1.23 -1.95
C ARG A 75 30.76 0.69 -2.15
N LEU A 76 31.30 0.01 -1.14
CA LEU A 76 32.65 -0.56 -1.16
C LEU A 76 32.73 -1.93 -1.83
N ASN A 77 31.58 -2.51 -2.22
CA ASN A 77 31.56 -3.80 -2.87
C ASN A 77 31.55 -3.64 -4.40
N PRO A 78 32.67 -3.92 -5.10
CA PRO A 78 32.78 -3.71 -6.54
C PRO A 78 31.83 -4.59 -7.37
N LYS A 79 31.33 -5.70 -6.82
CA LYS A 79 30.30 -6.53 -7.49
C LYS A 79 28.91 -5.91 -7.43
N ARG A 80 28.62 -5.09 -6.40
CA ARG A 80 27.29 -4.50 -6.18
C ARG A 80 27.23 -3.07 -6.73
N TRP A 81 28.29 -2.29 -6.57
CA TRP A 81 28.32 -0.87 -6.93
C TRP A 81 27.82 -0.52 -8.34
N PRO A 82 28.12 -1.29 -9.42
CA PRO A 82 27.61 -0.98 -10.76
C PRO A 82 26.08 -0.88 -10.82
N TYR A 83 25.37 -1.68 -10.02
CA TYR A 83 23.90 -1.73 -10.00
C TYR A 83 23.27 -0.67 -9.10
N PHE A 84 24.01 -0.17 -8.10
CA PHE A 84 23.47 0.72 -7.06
C PHE A 84 24.04 2.15 -7.10
N SER A 85 24.95 2.47 -8.03
CA SER A 85 25.66 3.76 -8.10
C SER A 85 24.79 5.02 -8.21
N LYS A 86 23.50 4.89 -8.54
CA LYS A 86 22.51 5.99 -8.60
C LYS A 86 21.32 5.81 -7.65
N CYS A 87 21.38 4.81 -6.77
CA CYS A 87 20.31 4.57 -5.80
C CYS A 87 20.40 5.57 -4.65
N VAL A 88 19.26 6.04 -4.15
CA VAL A 88 19.19 6.98 -3.00
C VAL A 88 19.21 6.22 -1.66
N GLY A 89 19.45 4.90 -1.70
CA GLY A 89 19.33 3.98 -0.56
C GLY A 89 18.03 3.16 -0.60
N ALA A 90 17.88 2.25 0.35
CA ALA A 90 16.62 1.53 0.55
C ALA A 90 15.65 2.42 1.34
N LEU A 91 14.37 2.43 0.95
CA LEU A 91 13.34 3.37 1.45
C LEU A 91 13.22 3.41 2.98
N ASP A 92 13.62 2.33 3.66
CA ASP A 92 13.65 2.23 5.12
C ASP A 92 14.86 1.38 5.59
N GLY A 93 15.93 1.33 4.80
CA GLY A 93 17.03 0.39 5.03
C GLY A 93 16.66 -1.10 4.89
N THR A 94 15.40 -1.43 4.59
CA THR A 94 14.91 -2.80 4.51
C THR A 94 15.39 -3.47 3.23
N HIS A 95 16.19 -4.52 3.36
CA HIS A 95 16.57 -5.39 2.26
C HIS A 95 15.50 -6.46 2.04
N LEU A 96 14.79 -6.40 0.91
CA LEU A 96 13.87 -7.46 0.48
C LEU A 96 14.66 -8.53 -0.30
N SER A 97 14.62 -9.77 0.16
CA SER A 97 15.19 -10.90 -0.59
C SER A 97 14.28 -11.22 -1.77
N VAL A 98 14.77 -10.99 -2.99
CA VAL A 98 14.05 -11.32 -4.22
C VAL A 98 14.70 -12.55 -4.84
N HIS A 99 13.91 -13.60 -5.02
CA HIS A 99 14.30 -14.78 -5.79
C HIS A 99 13.78 -14.64 -7.22
N GLN A 100 14.65 -14.82 -8.20
CA GLN A 100 14.22 -14.95 -9.59
C GLN A 100 13.40 -16.24 -9.73
N PRO A 101 12.24 -16.23 -10.40
CA PRO A 101 11.54 -17.46 -10.74
C PRO A 101 12.47 -18.33 -11.59
N ALA A 102 12.43 -19.65 -11.35
CA ALA A 102 13.45 -20.60 -11.81
C ALA A 102 13.59 -20.75 -13.35
N ASN A 103 12.93 -19.93 -14.16
CA ASN A 103 12.70 -20.24 -15.57
C ASN A 103 12.69 -19.04 -16.52
N GLU A 104 13.60 -18.08 -16.38
CA GLU A 104 13.93 -17.12 -17.45
C GLU A 104 15.44 -16.81 -17.48
N GLN A 105 16.17 -17.60 -18.28
CA GLN A 105 17.51 -17.29 -18.81
C GLN A 105 17.55 -17.61 -20.30
#